data_AF-A0A7V5X5N5-F1
#
_entry.id   AF-A0A7V5X5N5-F1
#
_cell.length_a   1.000
_cell.length_b   1.000
_cell.length_c   1.000
_cell.angle_alpha   90.00
_cell.angle_beta   90.00
_cell.angle_gamma   90.00
#
_symmetry.space_group_name_H-M   'P 1'
#
loop_
_entity.id
_entity.type
_entity.pdbx_description
1 polymer ?
#
loop_
_entity_poly.entity_id
_entity_poly.type
_entity_poly.pdbx_seq_one_letter_code
_entity_poly.pdbx_strand_id
1 'polypeptide(L)'
;MYEEVSMKKFVMISVVTCMYIILAGAQFSASAALITLDFEDLPSYGALPSGYAGLTWDSHWNYFGFSQSPYNPSSGNMRIYSLNYGGWIDFGQQVTFYGSWVATADASPDDPYGQEVYWEGYLNNVLMYTSASLYGGDADWITVSWENVDRVRFVSTSFNHFILDDISYDPDPVTSPVAEPATLILLGTGLLSLAGIRKKTH
;
A
#
# COMPACT_ATOMS: atom_id res chain seq x y z
N MET A 1 41.01 38.79 -30.39
CA MET A 1 40.27 39.18 -29.16
C MET A 1 38.76 38.87 -29.23
N TYR A 2 38.12 38.95 -30.41
CA TYR A 2 36.69 38.65 -30.57
C TYR A 2 36.34 37.14 -30.58
N GLU A 3 37.20 36.26 -31.10
CA GLU A 3 36.92 34.80 -31.15
C GLU A 3 36.95 34.10 -29.79
N GLU A 4 37.85 34.53 -28.90
CA GLU A 4 38.04 33.88 -27.59
C GLU A 4 36.85 34.09 -26.65
N VAL A 5 36.15 35.23 -26.80
CA VAL A 5 34.95 35.57 -26.03
C VAL A 5 33.74 34.76 -26.53
N SER A 6 33.68 34.45 -27.83
CA SER A 6 32.62 33.64 -28.45
C SER A 6 32.68 32.18 -27.96
N MET A 7 33.88 31.60 -27.93
CA MET A 7 34.09 30.20 -27.53
C MET A 7 33.82 29.95 -26.04
N LYS A 8 34.18 30.91 -25.16
CA LYS A 8 33.88 30.84 -23.71
C LYS A 8 32.38 30.89 -23.41
N LYS A 9 31.62 31.69 -24.17
CA LYS A 9 30.15 31.76 -24.06
C LYS A 9 29.47 30.48 -24.53
N PHE A 10 29.96 29.87 -25.62
CA PHE A 10 29.42 28.60 -26.15
C PHE A 10 29.62 27.43 -25.18
N VAL A 11 30.81 27.30 -24.59
CA VAL A 11 31.11 26.24 -23.61
C VAL A 11 30.30 26.44 -22.31
N MET A 12 30.15 27.68 -21.85
CA MET A 12 29.37 27.97 -20.64
C MET A 12 27.86 27.69 -20.84
N ILE A 13 27.33 27.97 -22.03
CA ILE A 13 25.93 27.64 -22.39
C ILE A 13 25.74 26.12 -22.46
N SER A 14 26.66 25.37 -23.08
CA SER A 14 26.57 23.89 -23.14
C SER A 14 26.62 23.22 -21.76
N VAL A 15 27.47 23.70 -20.85
CA VAL A 15 27.58 23.14 -19.49
C VAL A 15 26.31 23.41 -18.67
N VAL A 16 25.75 24.61 -18.74
CA VAL A 16 24.49 24.97 -18.07
C VAL A 16 23.30 24.18 -18.65
N THR A 17 23.31 23.93 -19.96
CA THR A 17 22.25 23.16 -20.64
C THR A 17 22.29 21.68 -20.26
N CYS A 18 23.48 21.05 -20.21
CA CYS A 18 23.63 19.68 -19.71
C CYS A 18 23.22 19.54 -18.23
N MET A 19 23.52 20.55 -17.40
CA MET A 19 23.15 20.55 -15.99
C MET A 19 21.64 20.68 -15.78
N TYR A 20 20.94 21.43 -16.64
CA TYR A 20 19.46 21.49 -16.64
C TYR A 20 18.80 20.18 -17.13
N ILE A 21 19.41 19.50 -18.11
CA ILE A 21 18.88 18.23 -18.65
C ILE A 21 19.01 17.09 -17.62
N ILE A 22 20.10 17.07 -16.83
CA ILE A 22 20.29 16.08 -15.74
C ILE A 22 19.33 16.35 -14.57
N LEU A 23 19.01 17.61 -14.29
CA LEU A 23 18.05 17.98 -13.23
C LEU A 23 16.60 17.71 -13.63
N ALA A 24 16.26 17.75 -14.93
CA ALA A 24 14.92 17.49 -15.45
C ALA A 24 14.57 16.00 -15.57
N GLY A 25 15.55 15.09 -15.49
CA GLY A 25 15.33 13.64 -15.63
C GLY A 25 14.90 12.90 -14.36
N ALA A 26 14.81 13.57 -13.21
CA ALA A 26 14.74 12.91 -11.90
C ALA A 26 13.35 12.83 -11.25
N GLN A 27 12.26 13.21 -11.92
CA GLN A 27 10.97 13.35 -11.24
C GLN A 27 9.78 12.81 -12.04
N PHE A 28 9.69 11.48 -12.11
CA PHE A 28 8.41 10.80 -12.34
C PHE A 28 8.30 9.65 -11.36
N SER A 29 8.05 9.96 -10.08
CA SER A 29 7.41 9.00 -9.19
C SER A 29 5.91 9.11 -9.46
N ALA A 30 5.37 8.18 -10.23
CA ALA A 30 3.93 8.00 -10.30
C ALA A 30 3.52 7.39 -8.95
N SER A 31 3.06 8.21 -8.01
CA SER A 31 2.41 7.68 -6.81
C SER A 31 1.19 6.91 -7.30
N ALA A 32 1.16 5.58 -7.08
CA ALA A 32 -0.11 4.88 -7.17
C ALA A 32 -1.08 5.51 -6.17
N ALA A 33 -2.35 5.57 -6.55
CA ALA A 33 -3.39 6.11 -5.67
C ALA A 33 -3.77 5.04 -4.65
N LEU A 34 -4.06 5.48 -3.42
CA LEU A 34 -4.72 4.67 -2.41
C LEU A 34 -5.94 3.96 -3.03
N ILE A 35 -5.99 2.64 -2.90
CA ILE A 35 -7.13 1.82 -3.33
C ILE A 35 -8.00 1.56 -2.11
N THR A 36 -9.30 1.78 -2.26
CA THR A 36 -10.32 1.38 -1.28
C THR A 36 -11.30 0.43 -1.97
N LEU A 37 -11.53 -0.73 -1.36
CA LEU A 37 -12.52 -1.71 -1.80
C LEU A 37 -13.79 -1.49 -0.99
N ASP A 38 -14.77 -0.81 -1.60
CA ASP A 38 -16.10 -0.51 -1.03
C ASP A 38 -17.16 -1.58 -1.39
N PHE A 39 -16.84 -2.51 -2.28
CA PHE A 39 -17.68 -3.63 -2.68
C PHE A 39 -19.00 -3.25 -3.38
N GLU A 40 -19.22 -1.98 -3.71
CA GLU A 40 -20.48 -1.47 -4.27
C GLU A 40 -20.72 -1.93 -5.71
N ASP A 41 -19.72 -2.49 -6.38
CA ASP A 41 -19.84 -3.09 -7.70
C ASP A 41 -20.40 -4.53 -7.67
N LEU A 42 -20.55 -5.13 -6.48
CA LEU A 42 -21.08 -6.48 -6.31
C LEU A 42 -22.63 -6.53 -6.37
N PRO A 43 -23.22 -7.67 -6.80
CA PRO A 43 -24.67 -7.91 -6.70
C PRO A 43 -25.17 -7.93 -5.25
N SER A 44 -26.48 -8.13 -5.04
CA SER A 44 -27.08 -8.08 -3.69
C SER A 44 -26.59 -9.11 -2.66
N TYR A 45 -26.15 -10.30 -3.09
CA TYR A 45 -25.71 -11.40 -2.21
C TYR A 45 -24.98 -12.48 -3.03
N GLY A 46 -23.95 -13.09 -2.44
CA GLY A 46 -23.27 -14.23 -3.06
C GLY A 46 -21.89 -14.53 -2.47
N ALA A 47 -21.21 -15.50 -3.08
CA ALA A 47 -19.80 -15.79 -2.79
C ALA A 47 -18.91 -14.76 -3.49
N LEU A 48 -17.90 -14.24 -2.78
CA LEU A 48 -16.96 -13.29 -3.37
C LEU A 48 -16.16 -13.99 -4.48
N PRO A 49 -16.09 -13.42 -5.70
CA PRO A 49 -15.28 -13.99 -6.77
C PRO A 49 -13.80 -14.10 -6.34
N SER A 50 -13.16 -15.24 -6.60
CA SER A 50 -11.78 -15.51 -6.15
C SER A 50 -10.74 -14.53 -6.67
N GLY A 51 -11.04 -13.81 -7.77
CA GLY A 51 -10.20 -12.80 -8.41
C GLY A 51 -10.74 -11.37 -8.26
N TYR A 52 -11.64 -11.11 -7.29
CA TYR A 52 -12.25 -9.80 -7.10
C TYR A 52 -11.19 -8.70 -6.92
N ALA A 53 -11.39 -7.57 -7.60
CA ALA A 53 -10.45 -6.44 -7.68
C ALA A 53 -9.02 -6.80 -8.16
N GLY A 54 -8.84 -7.96 -8.83
CA GLY A 54 -7.52 -8.45 -9.24
C GLY A 54 -6.68 -9.04 -8.12
N LEU A 55 -7.26 -9.23 -6.92
CA LEU A 55 -6.62 -9.86 -5.77
C LEU A 55 -7.02 -11.34 -5.66
N THR A 56 -6.29 -12.11 -4.87
CA THR A 56 -6.66 -13.49 -4.55
C THR A 56 -7.25 -13.56 -3.14
N TRP A 57 -8.38 -14.26 -3.00
CA TRP A 57 -9.15 -14.30 -1.76
C TRP A 57 -9.29 -15.72 -1.21
N ASP A 58 -9.40 -15.84 0.12
CA ASP A 58 -9.86 -17.08 0.75
C ASP A 58 -11.26 -17.48 0.25
N SER A 59 -11.49 -18.79 0.08
CA SER A 59 -12.73 -19.29 -0.52
C SER A 59 -13.99 -19.12 0.33
N HIS A 60 -13.85 -18.72 1.61
CA HIS A 60 -14.98 -18.55 2.52
C HIS A 60 -15.56 -17.13 2.51
N TRP A 61 -14.97 -16.19 1.77
CA TRP A 61 -15.49 -14.85 1.62
C TRP A 61 -16.80 -14.81 0.82
N ASN A 62 -17.77 -14.09 1.35
CA ASN A 62 -19.08 -13.85 0.79
C ASN A 62 -19.43 -12.37 0.93
N TYR A 63 -20.46 -11.91 0.24
CA TYR A 63 -20.94 -10.53 0.29
C TYR A 63 -22.46 -10.47 0.42
N PHE A 64 -22.96 -9.36 0.95
CA PHE A 64 -24.39 -9.07 0.98
C PHE A 64 -24.67 -7.56 1.06
N GLY A 65 -25.85 -7.16 0.61
CA GLY A 65 -26.28 -5.75 0.51
C GLY A 65 -27.55 -5.40 1.27
N PHE A 66 -28.23 -6.36 1.93
CA PHE A 66 -29.47 -6.08 2.66
C PHE A 66 -29.18 -5.58 4.08
N SER A 67 -30.03 -4.72 4.64
CA SER A 67 -29.82 -4.17 5.99
C SER A 67 -29.85 -5.27 7.06
N GLN A 68 -28.86 -5.27 7.96
CA GLN A 68 -28.77 -6.20 9.08
C GLN A 68 -27.93 -5.61 10.21
N SER A 69 -28.56 -5.23 11.32
CA SER A 69 -27.86 -4.82 12.54
C SER A 69 -27.29 -6.05 13.27
N PRO A 70 -26.10 -5.97 13.91
CA PRO A 70 -25.18 -4.82 13.98
C PRO A 70 -24.21 -4.69 12.79
N TYR A 71 -24.34 -5.53 11.76
CA TYR A 71 -23.47 -5.62 10.59
C TYR A 71 -23.74 -4.53 9.53
N ASN A 72 -23.63 -3.29 9.94
CA ASN A 72 -23.80 -2.13 9.08
C ASN A 72 -22.49 -1.80 8.34
N PRO A 73 -22.51 -1.60 7.01
CA PRO A 73 -21.35 -1.13 6.26
C PRO A 73 -21.00 0.31 6.64
N SER A 74 -19.77 0.73 6.36
CA SER A 74 -19.35 2.14 6.49
C SER A 74 -19.77 2.96 5.30
N SER A 75 -19.82 2.37 4.12
CA SER A 75 -20.19 3.02 2.88
C SER A 75 -21.27 2.23 2.12
N GLY A 76 -22.09 2.94 1.35
CA GLY A 76 -23.11 2.32 0.51
C GLY A 76 -24.01 1.31 1.22
N ASN A 77 -24.11 0.10 0.66
CA ASN A 77 -24.90 -1.00 1.24
C ASN A 77 -24.13 -2.33 1.30
N MET A 78 -23.06 -2.47 0.53
CA MET A 78 -22.33 -3.71 0.34
C MET A 78 -21.30 -3.87 1.45
N ARG A 79 -21.02 -5.13 1.80
CA ARG A 79 -19.94 -5.53 2.68
C ARG A 79 -19.63 -6.99 2.46
N ILE A 80 -18.45 -7.40 2.90
CA ILE A 80 -18.05 -8.80 2.88
C ILE A 80 -18.07 -9.40 4.27
N TYR A 81 -18.18 -10.72 4.32
CA TYR A 81 -18.10 -11.52 5.53
C TYR A 81 -17.51 -12.89 5.18
N SER A 82 -17.06 -13.64 6.18
CA SER A 82 -16.54 -14.99 5.95
C SER A 82 -17.38 -16.04 6.66
N LEU A 83 -17.67 -17.13 5.96
CA LEU A 83 -18.22 -18.36 6.55
C LEU A 83 -17.12 -19.17 7.27
N ASN A 84 -16.32 -18.49 8.10
CA ASN A 84 -15.18 -19.04 8.84
C ASN A 84 -14.80 -18.11 10.01
N TYR A 85 -13.75 -18.46 10.76
CA TYR A 85 -13.13 -17.65 11.83
C TYR A 85 -12.19 -16.55 11.27
N GLY A 86 -12.58 -15.91 10.16
CA GLY A 86 -11.73 -14.99 9.42
C GLY A 86 -11.50 -15.40 7.96
N GLY A 87 -10.47 -14.84 7.35
CA GLY A 87 -10.08 -15.12 5.97
C GLY A 87 -8.86 -14.31 5.55
N TRP A 88 -8.19 -14.71 4.48
CA TRP A 88 -7.02 -13.99 3.97
C TRP A 88 -7.30 -13.32 2.62
N ILE A 89 -6.47 -12.32 2.32
CA ILE A 89 -6.41 -11.54 1.08
C ILE A 89 -4.95 -11.49 0.67
N ASP A 90 -4.65 -12.00 -0.52
CA ASP A 90 -3.31 -12.00 -1.12
C ASP A 90 -3.28 -10.97 -2.25
N PHE A 91 -2.34 -10.03 -2.14
CA PHE A 91 -2.23 -8.90 -3.05
C PHE A 91 -1.45 -9.25 -4.33
N GLY A 92 -0.76 -10.40 -4.38
CA GLY A 92 0.13 -10.80 -5.47
C GLY A 92 1.40 -9.95 -5.60
N GLN A 93 1.55 -8.93 -4.77
CA GLN A 93 2.68 -8.02 -4.68
C GLN A 93 2.77 -7.43 -3.26
N GLN A 94 3.90 -6.80 -2.95
CA GLN A 94 4.04 -6.07 -1.69
C GLN A 94 3.25 -4.76 -1.75
N VAL A 95 2.52 -4.45 -0.68
CA VAL A 95 1.68 -3.25 -0.55
C VAL A 95 1.91 -2.57 0.80
N THR A 96 1.39 -1.35 0.93
CA THR A 96 1.10 -0.76 2.24
C THR A 96 -0.36 -0.99 2.57
N PHE A 97 -0.65 -1.68 3.67
CA PHE A 97 -2.02 -1.92 4.14
C PHE A 97 -2.41 -0.89 5.22
N TYR A 98 -3.57 -0.25 5.07
CA TYR A 98 -4.06 0.80 5.98
C TYR A 98 -5.21 0.35 6.88
N GLY A 99 -5.82 -0.79 6.58
CA GLY A 99 -6.86 -1.38 7.40
C GLY A 99 -8.19 -1.49 6.68
N SER A 100 -9.25 -1.56 7.48
CA SER A 100 -10.63 -1.70 7.00
C SER A 100 -11.62 -1.21 8.04
N TRP A 101 -12.83 -0.93 7.58
CA TRP A 101 -13.99 -0.87 8.46
C TRP A 101 -14.40 -2.27 8.87
N VAL A 102 -14.85 -2.40 10.11
CA VAL A 102 -15.26 -3.67 10.71
C VAL A 102 -16.51 -3.45 11.53
N ALA A 103 -17.47 -4.38 11.46
CA ALA A 103 -18.55 -4.47 12.44
C ALA A 103 -18.74 -5.92 12.90
N THR A 104 -19.00 -6.11 14.17
CA THR A 104 -19.14 -7.44 14.80
C THR A 104 -20.41 -7.51 15.63
N ALA A 105 -20.83 -8.73 15.99
CA ALA A 105 -21.95 -8.87 16.94
C ALA A 105 -21.54 -8.43 18.34
N ASP A 106 -22.50 -7.83 19.05
CA ASP A 106 -22.41 -7.55 20.48
C ASP A 106 -22.07 -8.81 21.29
N ALA A 107 -21.53 -8.58 22.50
CA ALA A 107 -21.48 -9.60 23.51
C ALA A 107 -22.88 -10.19 23.77
N SER A 108 -22.95 -11.52 23.85
CA SER A 108 -24.18 -12.24 24.16
C SER A 108 -24.02 -13.02 25.46
N PRO A 109 -25.10 -13.53 26.08
CA PRO A 109 -24.98 -14.40 27.25
C PRO A 109 -24.10 -15.64 27.00
N ASP A 110 -24.03 -16.10 25.74
CA ASP A 110 -23.22 -17.24 25.32
C ASP A 110 -21.79 -16.83 24.86
N ASP A 111 -21.55 -15.53 24.65
CA ASP A 111 -20.25 -14.94 24.29
C ASP A 111 -20.05 -13.60 25.05
N PRO A 112 -19.71 -13.64 26.35
CA PRO A 112 -19.78 -12.48 27.24
C PRO A 112 -18.69 -11.44 27.00
N TYR A 113 -17.65 -11.75 26.25
CA TYR A 113 -16.56 -10.84 25.94
C TYR A 113 -16.76 -10.08 24.62
N GLY A 114 -17.82 -10.43 23.89
CA GLY A 114 -17.98 -9.98 22.51
C GLY A 114 -16.95 -10.66 21.61
N GLN A 115 -17.15 -10.50 20.32
CA GLN A 115 -16.24 -11.13 19.37
C GLN A 115 -14.97 -10.34 19.24
N GLU A 116 -13.85 -11.00 19.44
CA GLU A 116 -12.54 -10.44 19.18
C GLU A 116 -12.22 -10.58 17.70
N VAL A 117 -11.83 -9.47 17.09
CA VAL A 117 -11.38 -9.44 15.70
C VAL A 117 -10.13 -8.57 15.53
N TYR A 118 -9.26 -8.98 14.62
CA TYR A 118 -8.02 -8.26 14.32
C TYR A 118 -7.45 -8.65 12.96
N TRP A 119 -6.49 -7.86 12.49
CA TRP A 119 -5.70 -8.14 11.30
C TRP A 119 -4.34 -8.72 11.65
N GLU A 120 -3.85 -9.59 10.78
CA GLU A 120 -2.47 -10.06 10.72
C GLU A 120 -1.87 -9.70 9.35
N GLY A 121 -0.67 -9.15 9.33
CA GLY A 121 0.06 -8.81 8.11
C GLY A 121 1.22 -9.77 7.87
N TYR A 122 1.35 -10.29 6.66
CA TYR A 122 2.35 -11.28 6.28
C TYR A 122 3.24 -10.79 5.14
N LEU A 123 4.47 -11.31 5.11
CA LEU A 123 5.40 -11.24 3.98
C LEU A 123 5.99 -12.62 3.75
N ASN A 124 5.83 -13.18 2.55
CA ASN A 124 6.31 -14.51 2.17
C ASN A 124 5.93 -15.59 3.19
N ASN A 125 4.67 -15.59 3.63
CA ASN A 125 4.12 -16.46 4.70
C ASN A 125 4.71 -16.26 6.11
N VAL A 126 5.53 -15.25 6.34
CA VAL A 126 6.02 -14.88 7.69
C VAL A 126 5.11 -13.80 8.26
N LEU A 127 4.61 -14.01 9.48
CA LEU A 127 3.84 -12.99 10.21
C LEU A 127 4.75 -11.82 10.58
N MET A 128 4.41 -10.63 10.10
CA MET A 128 5.16 -9.39 10.33
C MET A 128 4.47 -8.49 11.34
N TYR A 129 3.14 -8.43 11.29
CA TYR A 129 2.34 -7.50 12.08
C TYR A 129 1.06 -8.14 12.61
N THR A 130 0.57 -7.60 13.72
CA THR A 130 -0.76 -7.87 14.27
C THR A 130 -1.35 -6.53 14.71
N SER A 131 -2.63 -6.28 14.40
CA SER A 131 -3.29 -5.04 14.80
C SER A 131 -3.67 -5.09 16.28
N ALA A 132 -4.15 -3.98 16.81
CA ALA A 132 -4.97 -4.03 18.00
C ALA A 132 -6.24 -4.86 17.73
N SER A 133 -6.73 -5.53 18.76
CA SER A 133 -8.02 -6.23 18.73
C SER A 133 -9.16 -5.25 18.93
N LEU A 134 -10.24 -5.44 18.16
CA LEU A 134 -11.55 -4.90 18.47
C LEU A 134 -12.40 -5.99 19.12
N TYR A 135 -13.24 -5.58 20.06
CA TYR A 135 -14.19 -6.45 20.75
C TYR A 135 -15.61 -5.94 20.50
N GLY A 136 -16.54 -6.89 20.29
CA GLY A 136 -17.98 -6.74 20.06
C GLY A 136 -18.66 -5.37 20.14
N GLY A 137 -19.59 -5.13 19.22
CA GLY A 137 -20.72 -4.20 19.40
C GLY A 137 -20.63 -2.85 18.71
N ASP A 138 -19.44 -2.32 18.50
CA ASP A 138 -19.27 -1.09 17.74
C ASP A 138 -18.61 -1.36 16.38
N ALA A 139 -19.19 -0.77 15.34
CA ALA A 139 -18.57 -0.69 14.04
C ALA A 139 -17.46 0.36 14.10
N ASP A 140 -16.23 -0.03 13.79
CA ASP A 140 -15.06 0.85 13.90
C ASP A 140 -14.02 0.51 12.83
N TRP A 141 -13.15 1.48 12.57
CA TRP A 141 -12.03 1.33 11.66
C TRP A 141 -10.81 0.76 12.39
N ILE A 142 -10.30 -0.38 11.93
CA ILE A 142 -8.99 -0.87 12.39
C ILE A 142 -7.92 -0.11 11.61
N THR A 143 -7.39 0.98 12.17
CA THR A 143 -6.33 1.75 11.52
C THR A 143 -4.99 1.06 11.70
N VAL A 144 -4.34 0.75 10.59
CA VAL A 144 -2.95 0.32 10.53
C VAL A 144 -2.19 1.16 9.50
N SER A 145 -0.91 0.87 9.29
CA SER A 145 -0.07 1.47 8.24
C SER A 145 1.12 0.53 8.02
N TRP A 146 0.83 -0.69 7.58
CA TRP A 146 1.82 -1.76 7.48
C TRP A 146 2.42 -1.79 6.08
N GLU A 147 3.68 -1.42 6.00
CA GLU A 147 4.47 -1.50 4.77
C GLU A 147 5.02 -2.91 4.55
N ASN A 148 5.26 -3.23 3.28
CA ASN A 148 5.89 -4.48 2.83
C ASN A 148 5.14 -5.75 3.26
N VAL A 149 3.81 -5.73 3.15
CA VAL A 149 2.97 -6.93 3.31
C VAL A 149 2.52 -7.43 1.94
N ASP A 150 2.51 -8.75 1.72
CA ASP A 150 1.99 -9.37 0.49
C ASP A 150 0.65 -10.08 0.71
N ARG A 151 0.31 -10.34 1.97
CA ARG A 151 -0.96 -10.92 2.38
C ARG A 151 -1.40 -10.36 3.72
N VAL A 152 -2.69 -10.16 3.87
CA VAL A 152 -3.32 -9.91 5.17
C VAL A 152 -4.30 -11.02 5.50
N ARG A 153 -4.48 -11.28 6.79
CA ARG A 153 -5.48 -12.22 7.30
C ARG A 153 -6.31 -11.53 8.36
N PHE A 154 -7.61 -11.51 8.15
CA PHE A 154 -8.56 -11.15 9.19
C PHE A 154 -8.78 -12.37 10.07
N VAL A 155 -8.77 -12.17 11.39
CA VAL A 155 -8.99 -13.21 12.39
C VAL A 155 -10.18 -12.84 13.24
N SER A 156 -11.01 -13.82 13.54
CA SER A 156 -12.11 -13.71 14.51
C SER A 156 -12.10 -14.89 15.47
N THR A 157 -12.44 -14.65 16.73
CA THR A 157 -12.68 -15.72 17.71
C THR A 157 -14.01 -16.44 17.50
N SER A 158 -14.88 -15.90 16.65
CA SER A 158 -16.24 -16.41 16.42
C SER A 158 -16.51 -16.68 14.94
N PHE A 159 -17.16 -17.81 14.68
CA PHE A 159 -17.44 -18.25 13.32
C PHE A 159 -18.53 -17.37 12.69
N ASN A 160 -18.23 -16.67 11.59
CA ASN A 160 -19.24 -15.98 10.77
C ASN A 160 -20.11 -14.93 11.51
N HIS A 161 -19.52 -14.12 12.38
CA HIS A 161 -20.26 -13.06 13.06
C HIS A 161 -19.55 -11.70 12.98
N PHE A 162 -18.99 -11.39 11.81
CA PHE A 162 -18.35 -10.11 11.51
C PHE A 162 -18.58 -9.73 10.05
N ILE A 163 -18.42 -8.45 9.74
CA ILE A 163 -18.31 -7.93 8.38
C ILE A 163 -17.06 -7.07 8.24
N LEU A 164 -16.59 -6.95 7.01
CA LEU A 164 -15.59 -5.98 6.58
C LEU A 164 -16.17 -5.10 5.49
N ASP A 165 -15.77 -3.84 5.51
CA ASP A 165 -16.06 -2.88 4.45
C ASP A 165 -14.86 -1.92 4.26
N ASP A 166 -14.85 -1.19 3.15
CA ASP A 166 -13.85 -0.17 2.82
C ASP A 166 -12.40 -0.62 3.08
N ILE A 167 -11.97 -1.75 2.51
CA ILE A 167 -10.60 -2.26 2.72
C ILE A 167 -9.61 -1.37 1.96
N SER A 168 -8.60 -0.83 2.65
CA SER A 168 -7.71 0.18 2.07
C SER A 168 -6.24 -0.23 2.03
N TYR A 169 -5.61 -0.09 0.86
CA TYR A 169 -4.19 -0.40 0.63
C TYR A 169 -3.59 0.46 -0.51
N ASP A 170 -2.27 0.56 -0.54
CA ASP A 170 -1.51 1.20 -1.61
C ASP A 170 -0.57 0.17 -2.27
N PRO A 171 -0.75 -0.12 -3.58
CA PRO A 171 0.04 -1.10 -4.31
C PRO A 171 1.46 -0.63 -4.65
N ASP A 172 1.76 0.66 -4.51
CA ASP A 172 3.11 1.20 -4.63
C ASP A 172 3.57 1.52 -3.20
N PRO A 173 4.01 0.52 -2.41
CA PRO A 173 4.52 0.79 -1.09
C PRO A 173 5.59 1.86 -1.24
N VAL A 174 5.61 2.84 -0.33
CA VAL A 174 6.66 3.87 -0.34
C VAL A 174 7.99 3.18 -0.11
N THR A 175 8.57 2.60 -1.16
CA THR A 175 9.98 2.41 -1.26
C THR A 175 10.45 3.84 -1.39
N SER A 176 10.86 4.46 -0.28
CA SER A 176 11.71 5.63 -0.43
C SER A 176 12.84 5.14 -1.32
N PRO A 177 12.97 5.57 -2.60
CA PRO A 177 14.20 5.31 -3.28
C PRO A 177 15.20 6.06 -2.41
N VAL A 178 16.02 5.32 -1.67
CA VAL A 178 17.29 5.86 -1.23
C VAL A 178 17.94 6.19 -2.55
N ALA A 179 17.81 7.45 -2.96
CA ALA A 179 18.48 7.95 -4.14
C ALA A 179 19.93 7.55 -3.91
N GLU A 180 20.44 6.58 -4.69
CA GLU A 180 21.86 6.27 -4.63
C GLU A 180 22.52 7.60 -4.90
N PRO A 181 23.16 8.19 -3.87
CA PRO A 181 23.21 9.62 -3.84
C PRO A 181 24.13 10.00 -5.00
N ALA A 182 23.68 10.97 -5.81
CA ALA A 182 24.41 11.46 -6.97
C ALA A 182 25.89 11.77 -6.66
N THR A 183 26.28 11.83 -5.39
CA THR A 183 27.64 11.62 -4.87
C THR A 183 28.45 10.48 -5.48
N LEU A 184 27.93 9.28 -5.82
CA LEU A 184 28.77 8.23 -6.43
C LEU A 184 29.19 8.62 -7.86
N ILE A 185 28.25 9.19 -8.62
CA ILE A 185 28.50 9.71 -9.97
C ILE A 185 29.34 10.99 -9.89
N LEU A 186 29.10 11.87 -8.92
CA LEU A 186 29.86 13.10 -8.67
C LEU A 186 31.28 12.81 -8.18
N LEU A 187 31.47 11.77 -7.36
CA LEU A 187 32.78 11.30 -6.90
C LEU A 187 33.54 10.66 -8.08
N GLY A 188 32.87 9.83 -8.88
CA GLY A 188 33.46 9.23 -10.08
C GLY A 188 33.88 10.27 -11.11
N THR A 189 33.00 11.24 -11.41
CA THR A 189 33.28 12.32 -12.37
C THR A 189 34.24 13.37 -11.84
N GLY A 190 34.24 13.65 -10.52
CA GLY A 190 35.21 14.51 -9.84
C GLY A 190 36.64 13.96 -9.90
N LEU A 191 36.81 12.64 -9.71
CA LEU A 191 38.13 12.00 -9.80
C LEU A 191 38.67 11.99 -11.24
N LEU A 192 37.81 11.77 -12.24
CA LEU A 192 38.19 11.79 -13.66
C LEU A 192 38.60 13.20 -14.14
N SER A 193 37.91 14.24 -13.66
CA SER A 193 38.24 15.63 -13.99
C SER A 193 39.56 16.07 -13.35
N LEU A 194 39.86 15.64 -12.12
CA LEU A 194 41.18 15.85 -11.48
C LEU A 194 42.32 15.12 -12.21
N ALA A 195 42.08 13.90 -12.70
CA ALA A 195 43.08 13.13 -13.45
C ALA A 195 43.39 13.75 -14.83
N GLY A 196 42.41 14.38 -15.47
CA GLY A 196 42.58 15.07 -16.76
C GLY A 196 43.42 16.35 -16.67
N ILE A 197 43.36 17.08 -15.55
CA ILE A 197 44.10 18.33 -15.34
C ILE A 197 45.61 18.10 -15.25
N ARG A 198 46.04 16.92 -14.76
CA ARG A 198 47.46 16.59 -14.56
C ARG A 198 48.25 16.36 -15.85
N LYS A 199 47.59 16.19 -17.01
CA LYS A 199 48.27 15.95 -18.30
C LYS A 199 48.67 17.21 -19.07
N LYS A 200 48.38 18.42 -18.56
CA LYS A 200 48.67 19.69 -19.26
C LYS A 200 49.85 20.51 -18.72
N THR A 201 50.62 19.97 -17.78
CA THR A 201 51.88 20.58 -17.32
C THR A 201 53.06 19.73 -17.77
N HIS A 202 53.43 19.84 -19.05
CA HIS A 202 54.78 19.63 -19.56
C HIS A 202 54.93 20.22 -20.95
#